data_AF-A0A7J7ZYK9-F1
#
_entry.id   AF-A0A7J7ZYK9-F1
#
_cell.length_a   1.000
_cell.length_b   1.000
_cell.length_c   1.000
_cell.angle_alpha   90.00
_cell.angle_beta   90.00
_cell.angle_gamma   90.00
#
_symmetry.space_group_name_H-M   'P 1'
#
loop_
_entity.id
_entity.type
_entity.pdbx_description
1 polymer ?
#
loop_
_entity_poly.entity_id
_entity_poly.type
_entity_poly.pdbx_seq_one_letter_code
_entity_poly.pdbx_strand_id
1 'polypeptide(L)'
;MARRGEGLQRGRRRSQPTSAQNLALPPPEAEGTQHRTPAREPKGGFRKLYEELRVENERILEALTETTLWLAQLKVELECTTQSPEHFAERLALLELERVECRALEHKATELKEELKGLSNLWADNQHLKDENKALICIISKLSK
;
A
#
# COMPACT_ATOMS: atom_id res chain seq x y z
N MET A 1 -2.39 43.29 -31.81
CA MET A 1 -1.12 43.09 -31.08
C MET A 1 -0.77 41.60 -31.22
N ALA A 2 0.03 41.08 -32.16
CA ALA A 2 1.46 41.29 -32.47
C ALA A 2 2.36 41.19 -31.22
N ARG A 3 3.49 40.46 -31.15
CA ARG A 3 4.21 39.50 -32.02
C ARG A 3 5.41 38.93 -31.21
N ARG A 4 5.84 37.70 -31.54
CA ARG A 4 7.23 37.13 -31.54
C ARG A 4 7.95 36.95 -30.19
N GLY A 5 8.83 35.95 -29.99
CA GLY A 5 9.52 34.97 -30.86
C GLY A 5 10.91 34.73 -30.23
N GLU A 6 11.35 33.50 -29.97
CA GLU A 6 12.45 32.74 -30.63
C GLU A 6 12.93 31.72 -29.56
N GLY A 7 13.36 30.47 -29.77
CA GLY A 7 13.81 29.71 -30.94
C GLY A 7 15.11 28.99 -30.57
N LEU A 8 15.21 27.64 -30.69
CA LEU A 8 16.48 26.90 -30.84
C LEU A 8 16.22 25.42 -31.27
N GLN A 9 16.17 25.23 -32.60
CA GLN A 9 16.70 24.14 -33.46
C GLN A 9 16.85 22.72 -32.86
N ARG A 10 16.04 21.72 -33.20
CA ARG A 10 16.09 20.80 -34.37
C ARG A 10 17.49 20.37 -34.87
N GLY A 11 17.94 19.20 -34.40
CA GLY A 11 18.89 18.34 -35.11
C GLY A 11 18.17 17.13 -35.72
N ARG A 12 17.94 17.16 -37.05
CA ARG A 12 17.54 15.99 -37.85
C ARG A 12 18.79 15.20 -38.21
N ARG A 13 18.84 13.90 -37.90
CA ARG A 13 19.53 12.93 -38.76
C ARG A 13 18.59 11.80 -39.12
N ARG A 14 18.46 11.66 -40.44
CA ARG A 14 17.64 10.73 -41.21
C ARG A 14 18.59 9.61 -41.61
N SER A 15 18.27 8.35 -41.36
CA SER A 15 18.90 7.23 -42.05
C SER A 15 17.82 6.20 -42.38
N GLN A 16 17.63 6.01 -43.67
CA GLN A 16 16.69 5.08 -44.32
C GLN A 16 17.13 3.61 -44.14
N PRO A 17 16.23 2.65 -44.44
CA PRO A 17 16.53 1.22 -44.36
C PRO A 17 17.29 0.75 -45.60
N THR A 18 18.30 -0.09 -45.44
CA THR A 18 18.99 -0.74 -46.57
C THR A 18 18.83 -2.26 -46.48
N SER A 19 18.07 -2.77 -47.43
CA SER A 19 18.04 -4.16 -47.88
C SER A 19 19.33 -4.46 -48.68
N ALA A 20 20.03 -5.53 -48.34
CA ALA A 20 21.03 -6.23 -49.16
C ALA A 20 21.26 -7.59 -48.47
N GLN A 21 20.69 -8.70 -48.93
CA GLN A 21 21.17 -9.55 -50.03
C GLN A 21 22.69 -9.83 -49.99
N ASN A 22 22.98 -11.14 -49.85
CA ASN A 22 24.20 -11.84 -50.23
C ASN A 22 25.47 -11.66 -49.38
N LEU A 23 25.71 -12.60 -48.46
CA LEU A 23 27.07 -13.07 -48.18
C LEU A 23 27.19 -14.55 -48.59
N ALA A 24 27.83 -14.75 -49.73
CA ALA A 24 28.24 -16.05 -50.24
C ALA A 24 29.39 -16.64 -49.40
N LEU A 25 29.32 -17.94 -49.14
CA LEU A 25 30.41 -18.75 -48.56
C LEU A 25 31.53 -18.97 -49.59
N PRO A 26 32.82 -18.84 -49.21
CA PRO A 26 33.92 -19.40 -49.98
C PRO A 26 34.21 -20.85 -49.54
N PRO A 27 34.68 -21.75 -50.44
CA PRO A 27 35.12 -23.08 -50.03
C PRO A 27 36.59 -23.04 -49.58
N PRO A 28 37.01 -23.96 -48.70
CA PRO A 28 38.35 -24.50 -48.78
C PRO A 28 38.35 -26.02 -48.86
N GLU A 29 39.32 -26.47 -49.63
CA GLU A 29 39.58 -27.82 -50.12
C GLU A 29 39.91 -28.82 -49.01
N ALA A 30 39.72 -30.09 -49.36
CA ALA A 30 39.99 -31.24 -48.53
C ALA A 30 41.48 -31.46 -48.29
N GLU A 31 41.88 -31.67 -47.03
CA GLU A 31 42.99 -32.54 -46.64
C GLU A 31 42.71 -33.01 -45.20
N GLY A 32 42.77 -34.32 -44.98
CA GLY A 32 42.35 -34.96 -43.75
C GLY A 32 43.44 -34.99 -42.68
N THR A 33 43.04 -34.93 -41.40
CA THR A 33 43.76 -35.63 -40.33
C THR A 33 42.76 -35.95 -39.22
N GLN A 34 42.58 -37.24 -38.96
CA GLN A 34 41.75 -37.77 -37.90
C GLN A 34 42.40 -37.48 -36.54
N HIS A 35 41.71 -36.79 -35.64
CA HIS A 35 41.99 -36.89 -34.21
C HIS A 35 40.76 -37.38 -33.46
N ARG A 36 40.90 -38.63 -33.01
CA ARG A 36 39.93 -39.44 -32.30
C ARG A 36 39.83 -38.94 -30.86
N THR A 37 38.72 -38.29 -30.52
CA THR A 37 38.24 -38.18 -29.14
C THR A 37 36.96 -39.00 -29.01
N PRO A 38 36.89 -40.06 -28.18
CA PRO A 38 35.62 -40.68 -27.86
C PRO A 38 34.96 -39.84 -26.75
N ALA A 39 34.64 -38.58 -27.07
CA ALA A 39 33.62 -37.87 -26.31
C ALA A 39 32.32 -38.53 -26.72
N ARG A 40 31.74 -39.29 -25.79
CA ARG A 40 30.45 -39.95 -25.90
C ARG A 40 29.42 -38.89 -26.31
N GLU A 41 29.25 -38.68 -27.61
CA GLU A 41 28.18 -37.87 -28.15
C GLU A 41 26.89 -38.46 -27.61
N PRO A 42 26.00 -37.66 -27.00
CA PRO A 42 24.66 -38.13 -26.70
C PRO A 42 24.09 -38.67 -28.01
N LYS A 43 23.77 -39.97 -28.04
CA LYS A 43 23.26 -40.66 -29.22
C LYS A 43 21.91 -40.03 -29.61
N GLY A 44 21.99 -38.98 -30.42
CA GLY A 44 20.90 -38.06 -30.73
C GLY A 44 21.50 -36.70 -31.05
N GLY A 45 21.89 -36.50 -32.31
CA GLY A 45 22.70 -35.34 -32.74
C GLY A 45 22.13 -33.97 -32.37
N PHE A 46 23.02 -32.97 -32.32
CA PHE A 46 22.78 -31.56 -31.92
C PHE A 46 21.45 -30.94 -32.37
N ARG A 47 20.92 -31.35 -33.54
CA ARG A 47 19.59 -30.97 -34.04
C ARG A 47 18.48 -31.25 -33.03
N LYS A 48 18.48 -32.42 -32.38
CA LYS A 48 17.47 -32.80 -31.38
C LYS A 48 17.55 -31.89 -30.15
N LEU A 49 18.76 -31.63 -29.66
CA LEU A 49 18.99 -30.74 -28.53
C LEU A 49 18.49 -29.31 -28.80
N TYR A 50 18.69 -28.81 -30.02
CA TYR A 50 18.22 -27.49 -30.42
C TYR A 50 16.69 -27.42 -30.49
N GLU A 51 16.03 -28.46 -31.03
CA GLU A 51 14.58 -28.54 -31.07
C GLU A 51 13.97 -28.59 -29.66
N GLU A 52 14.57 -29.39 -28.76
CA GLU A 52 14.18 -29.47 -27.35
C GLU A 52 14.34 -28.11 -26.65
N LEU A 53 15.47 -27.43 -26.85
CA LEU A 53 15.71 -26.11 -26.27
C LEU A 53 14.72 -25.05 -26.80
N ARG A 54 14.35 -25.15 -28.07
CA ARG A 54 13.37 -24.25 -28.69
C ARG A 54 11.98 -24.42 -28.08
N VAL A 55 11.52 -25.66 -27.94
CA VAL A 55 10.21 -25.96 -27.31
C VAL A 55 10.20 -25.48 -25.86
N GLU A 56 11.29 -25.69 -25.12
CA GLU A 56 11.38 -25.20 -23.74
C GLU A 56 11.40 -23.66 -23.68
N ASN A 57 12.06 -22.99 -24.62
CA ASN A 57 12.03 -21.53 -24.71
C ASN A 57 10.61 -21.00 -24.96
N GLU A 58 9.88 -21.61 -25.91
CA GLU A 58 8.48 -21.27 -26.20
C GLU A 58 7.61 -21.48 -24.95
N ARG A 59 7.78 -22.59 -24.23
CA ARG A 59 7.09 -22.85 -22.95
C ARG A 59 7.40 -21.82 -21.86
N ILE A 60 8.66 -21.42 -21.72
CA ILE A 60 9.08 -20.40 -20.74
C ILE A 60 8.44 -19.04 -21.08
N LEU A 61 8.38 -18.69 -22.37
CA LEU A 61 7.72 -17.47 -22.82
C LEU A 61 6.22 -17.49 -22.51
N GLU A 62 5.55 -18.62 -22.78
CA GLU A 62 4.14 -18.80 -22.43
C GLU A 62 3.90 -18.63 -20.93
N ALA A 63 4.69 -19.31 -20.09
CA ALA A 63 4.60 -19.17 -18.63
C ALA A 63 4.87 -17.73 -18.15
N LEU A 64 5.82 -17.03 -18.79
CA LEU A 64 6.07 -15.62 -18.50
C LEU A 64 4.87 -14.73 -18.88
N THR A 65 4.26 -14.97 -20.04
CA THR A 65 3.08 -14.21 -20.47
C THR A 65 1.86 -14.48 -19.58
N GLU A 66 1.68 -15.73 -19.14
CA GLU A 66 0.61 -16.12 -18.23
C GLU A 66 0.78 -15.46 -16.85
N THR A 67 1.98 -15.55 -16.28
CA THR A 67 2.28 -14.93 -14.98
C THR A 67 2.20 -13.40 -15.03
N THR A 68 2.62 -12.77 -16.13
CA THR A 68 2.48 -11.31 -16.29
C THR A 68 1.03 -10.88 -16.41
N LEU A 69 0.18 -11.65 -17.10
CA LEU A 69 -1.27 -11.40 -17.15
C LEU A 69 -1.91 -11.57 -15.77
N TRP A 70 -1.56 -12.62 -15.04
CA TRP A 70 -2.08 -12.86 -13.69
C TRP A 70 -1.66 -11.77 -12.71
N LEU A 71 -0.41 -11.32 -12.77
CA LEU A 71 0.07 -10.16 -12.01
C LEU A 71 -0.69 -8.87 -12.36
N ALA A 72 -1.06 -8.66 -13.61
CA ALA A 72 -1.86 -7.50 -14.01
C ALA A 72 -3.29 -7.58 -13.45
N GLN A 73 -3.92 -8.75 -13.46
CA GLN A 73 -5.24 -8.98 -12.88
C GLN A 73 -5.24 -8.70 -11.36
N LEU A 74 -4.27 -9.27 -10.64
CA LEU A 74 -4.15 -9.04 -9.19
C LEU A 74 -3.94 -7.58 -8.82
N LYS A 75 -3.20 -6.82 -9.64
CA LYS A 75 -3.02 -5.38 -9.41
C LYS A 75 -4.34 -4.62 -9.52
N VAL A 76 -5.14 -4.93 -10.54
CA VAL A 76 -6.47 -4.32 -10.71
C VAL A 76 -7.39 -4.69 -9.55
N GLU A 77 -7.40 -5.95 -9.11
CA GLU A 77 -8.18 -6.38 -7.95
C GLU A 77 -7.72 -5.68 -6.65
N LEU A 78 -6.42 -5.50 -6.46
CA LEU A 78 -5.86 -4.78 -5.34
C LEU A 78 -6.25 -3.30 -5.36
N GLU A 79 -6.16 -2.64 -6.52
CA GLU A 79 -6.58 -1.24 -6.69
C GLU A 79 -8.09 -1.08 -6.46
N CYS A 80 -8.92 -1.96 -7.02
CA CYS A 80 -10.36 -1.95 -6.79
C CYS A 80 -10.72 -2.13 -5.30
N THR A 81 -10.06 -3.05 -4.60
CA THR A 81 -10.37 -3.34 -3.19
C THR A 81 -9.84 -2.28 -2.22
N THR A 82 -8.67 -1.70 -2.49
CA THR A 82 -8.01 -0.76 -1.56
C THR A 82 -8.23 0.71 -1.90
N GLN A 83 -8.49 1.03 -3.17
CA GLN A 83 -8.62 2.40 -3.67
C GLN A 83 -10.03 2.73 -4.15
N SER A 84 -11.01 1.83 -3.98
CA SER A 84 -12.41 2.21 -4.20
C SER A 84 -12.69 3.47 -3.35
N PRO A 85 -13.01 4.61 -3.98
CA PRO A 85 -13.22 5.88 -3.28
C PRO A 85 -14.38 5.76 -2.28
N GLU A 86 -15.29 4.82 -2.49
CA GLU A 86 -16.38 4.47 -1.58
C GLU A 86 -15.83 3.93 -0.25
N HIS A 87 -14.90 2.97 -0.28
CA HIS A 87 -14.29 2.42 0.95
C HIS A 87 -13.44 3.45 1.70
N PHE A 88 -12.81 4.37 0.98
CA PHE A 88 -12.07 5.47 1.61
C PHE A 88 -13.03 6.46 2.29
N ALA A 89 -14.13 6.83 1.62
CA ALA A 89 -15.16 7.68 2.18
C ALA A 89 -15.86 7.04 3.39
N GLU A 90 -16.18 5.74 3.32
CA GLU A 90 -16.73 4.96 4.43
C GLU A 90 -15.80 4.97 5.64
N ARG A 91 -14.49 4.75 5.43
CA ARG A 91 -13.49 4.77 6.51
C ARG A 91 -13.35 6.14 7.14
N LEU A 92 -13.37 7.21 6.34
CA LEU A 92 -13.35 8.58 6.85
C LEU A 92 -14.61 8.91 7.66
N ALA A 93 -15.79 8.55 7.15
CA ALA A 93 -17.06 8.77 7.84
C ALA A 93 -17.10 8.05 9.20
N LEU A 94 -16.58 6.82 9.28
CA LEU A 94 -16.49 6.08 10.53
C LEU A 94 -15.56 6.78 11.54
N LEU A 95 -14.40 7.25 11.10
CA LEU A 95 -13.46 8.00 11.96
C LEU A 95 -14.06 9.34 12.44
N GLU A 96 -14.85 10.01 11.62
CA GLU A 96 -15.55 11.24 12.01
C GLU A 96 -16.63 10.95 13.05
N LEU A 97 -17.40 9.87 12.87
CA LEU A 97 -18.39 9.43 13.84
C LEU A 97 -17.74 9.11 15.19
N GLU A 98 -16.67 8.31 15.21
CA GLU A 98 -15.91 7.99 16.42
C GLU A 98 -15.40 9.25 17.13
N ARG A 99 -14.92 10.25 16.37
CA ARG A 99 -14.47 11.53 16.95
C ARG A 99 -15.61 12.32 17.59
N VAL A 100 -16.79 12.31 16.98
CA VAL A 100 -17.97 12.99 17.54
C VAL A 100 -18.41 12.27 18.81
N GLU A 101 -18.45 10.95 18.80
CA GLU A 101 -18.78 10.13 19.96
C GLU A 101 -17.80 10.33 21.11
N CYS A 102 -16.49 10.34 20.84
CA CYS A 102 -15.47 10.64 21.85
C CYS A 102 -15.71 12.00 22.52
N ARG A 103 -15.99 13.06 21.75
CA ARG A 103 -16.28 14.39 22.32
C ARG A 103 -17.56 14.39 23.16
N ALA A 104 -18.60 13.72 22.70
CA ALA A 104 -19.86 13.61 23.45
C ALA A 104 -19.62 12.90 24.80
N LEU A 105 -18.81 11.83 24.81
CA LEU A 105 -18.42 11.12 26.02
C LEU A 105 -17.54 11.97 26.94
N GLU A 106 -16.60 12.75 26.40
CA GLU A 106 -15.78 13.69 27.16
C GLU A 106 -16.63 14.75 27.85
N HIS A 107 -17.59 15.36 27.13
CA HIS A 107 -18.54 16.32 27.70
C HIS A 107 -19.36 15.70 28.83
N LYS A 108 -19.92 14.51 28.61
CA LYS A 108 -20.68 13.80 29.65
C LYS A 108 -19.81 13.46 30.87
N ALA A 109 -18.55 13.08 30.64
CA ALA A 109 -17.62 12.83 31.73
C ALA A 109 -17.27 14.10 32.52
N THR A 110 -17.19 15.27 31.86
CA THR A 110 -17.00 16.54 32.56
C THR A 110 -18.22 16.95 33.38
N GLU A 111 -19.43 16.79 32.83
CA GLU A 111 -20.69 17.08 33.53
C GLU A 111 -20.83 16.23 34.79
N LEU A 112 -20.66 14.90 34.68
CA LEU A 112 -20.72 14.00 35.84
C LEU A 112 -19.65 14.30 36.90
N LYS A 113 -18.46 14.78 36.49
CA LYS A 113 -17.43 15.22 37.45
C LYS A 113 -17.84 16.49 38.19
N GLU A 114 -18.53 17.41 37.55
CA GLU A 114 -19.04 18.63 38.17
C GLU A 114 -20.19 18.33 39.14
N GLU A 115 -21.12 17.46 38.76
CA GLU A 115 -22.18 16.97 39.65
C GLU A 115 -21.61 16.33 40.92
N LEU A 116 -20.59 15.47 40.77
CA LEU A 116 -19.94 14.82 41.91
C LEU A 116 -19.29 15.84 42.87
N LYS A 117 -18.65 16.88 42.32
CA LYS A 117 -18.11 17.98 43.14
C LYS A 117 -19.23 18.72 43.87
N GLY A 118 -20.35 19.00 43.20
CA GLY A 118 -21.52 19.61 43.80
C GLY A 118 -22.07 18.80 44.98
N LEU A 119 -22.23 17.49 44.81
CA LEU A 119 -22.66 16.58 45.87
C LEU A 119 -21.69 16.55 47.05
N SER A 120 -20.38 16.53 46.77
CA SER A 120 -19.35 16.58 47.81
C SER A 120 -19.42 17.87 48.63
N ASN A 121 -19.63 19.02 47.99
CA ASN A 121 -19.77 20.31 48.66
C ASN A 121 -21.03 20.33 49.54
N LEU A 122 -22.18 19.91 49.00
CA LEU A 122 -23.43 19.83 49.75
C LEU A 122 -23.33 18.89 50.95
N TRP A 123 -22.59 17.79 50.83
CA TRP A 123 -22.35 16.87 51.94
C TRP A 123 -21.52 17.54 53.05
N ALA A 124 -20.45 18.26 52.69
CA ALA A 124 -19.63 19.00 53.64
C ALA A 124 -20.43 20.10 54.35
N ASP A 125 -21.24 20.86 53.60
CA ASP A 125 -22.11 21.91 54.16
C ASP A 125 -23.17 21.31 55.09
N ASN A 126 -23.77 20.18 54.71
CA ASN A 126 -24.73 19.49 55.56
C ASN A 126 -24.09 18.99 56.86
N GLN A 127 -22.85 18.52 56.79
CA GLN A 127 -22.11 18.10 57.97
C GLN A 127 -21.78 19.28 58.88
N HIS A 128 -21.33 20.39 58.31
CA HIS A 128 -21.08 21.64 59.03
C HIS A 128 -22.34 22.13 59.77
N LEU A 129 -23.48 22.21 59.06
CA LEU A 129 -24.77 22.59 59.65
C LEU A 129 -25.22 21.63 60.75
N LYS A 130 -24.98 20.33 60.61
CA LYS A 130 -25.27 19.35 61.68
C LYS A 130 -24.44 19.63 62.93
N ASP A 131 -23.18 19.97 62.77
CA ASP A 131 -22.29 20.22 63.89
C ASP A 131 -22.62 21.57 64.57
N GLU A 132 -22.98 22.60 63.80
CA GLU A 132 -23.55 23.84 64.32
C GLU A 132 -24.85 23.59 65.08
N ASN A 133 -25.79 22.83 64.51
CA ASN A 133 -27.05 22.50 65.16
C ASN A 133 -26.83 21.75 66.47
N LYS A 134 -25.88 20.81 66.52
CA LYS A 134 -25.49 20.14 67.79
C LYS A 134 -24.94 21.14 68.80
N ALA A 135 -24.06 22.06 68.36
CA ALA A 135 -23.50 23.09 69.24
C ALA A 135 -24.59 24.01 69.81
N LEU A 136 -25.54 24.45 68.98
CA LEU A 136 -26.68 25.27 69.39
C LEU A 136 -27.59 24.53 70.38
N ILE A 137 -27.95 23.26 70.11
CA ILE A 137 -28.74 22.44 71.04
C ILE A 137 -28.04 22.34 72.40
N CYS A 138 -26.72 22.13 72.42
CA CYS A 138 -25.93 22.11 73.64
C CYS A 138 -25.95 23.44 74.39
N ILE A 139 -25.85 24.57 73.68
CA ILE A 139 -25.90 25.92 74.28
C ILE A 139 -27.28 26.19 74.88
N ILE A 140 -28.36 25.94 74.13
CA ILE A 140 -29.74 26.11 74.58
C ILE A 140 -29.99 25.26 75.84
N SER A 141 -29.57 23.99 75.82
CA SER A 141 -29.73 23.08 76.96
C SER A 141 -28.99 23.54 78.23
N LYS A 142 -27.91 24.32 78.09
CA LYS A 142 -27.20 24.93 79.23
C LYS A 142 -27.91 26.18 79.76
N LEU A 143 -28.58 26.93 78.89
CA LEU A 143 -29.30 28.15 79.24
C LEU A 143 -30.74 27.90 79.74
N SER A 144 -31.33 26.74 79.41
CA SER A 144 -32.70 26.36 79.80
C SER A 144 -32.79 25.53 81.09
N LYS A 145 -31.69 25.38 81.84
CA LYS A 145 -31.66 24.81 83.19
C LYS A 145 -31.66 25.93 84.21
#